data_AF-A0A9D1XF93-F1
#
_entry.id   AF-A0A9D1XF93-F1
#
_cell.length_a   1.000
_cell.length_b   1.000
_cell.length_c   1.000
_cell.angle_alpha   90.00
_cell.angle_beta   90.00
_cell.angle_gamma   90.00
#
_symmetry.space_group_name_H-M   'P 1'
#
loop_
_entity.id
_entity.type
_entity.pdbx_description
1 polymer ?
#
loop_
_entity_poly.entity_id
_entity_poly.type
_entity_poly.pdbx_seq_one_letter_code
_entity_poly.pdbx_strand_id
1 'polypeptide(L)'
;MNKNKIKMDPSTKVIRIISYAIVTLWSIICIFPFVLVISASFSTESIISREGFGLLPKGFTVSAYEWVFRYPEQILGSYAVTIIMTVCGTVVGLFIIAMTGYALQRKDFPLRNIISFFIYFTTLFSAGMVPTYLWVSQLGLRGSYLAVFLQLLMSPWLIVLMKNFAKSVPYEITESGKIDGAGDFRIFISLIFPMLKPAL
;
A
#
# COMPACT_ATOMS: atom_id res chain seq x y z
N MET A 1 32.84 -20.20 18.73
CA MET A 1 31.70 -19.30 19.06
C MET A 1 30.58 -20.11 19.67
N ASN A 2 30.29 -19.82 20.94
CA ASN A 2 29.47 -20.63 21.85
C ASN A 2 28.00 -20.73 21.37
N LYS A 3 27.55 -21.93 21.00
CA LYS A 3 26.12 -22.25 20.87
C LYS A 3 25.54 -22.45 22.26
N ASN A 4 25.26 -21.36 22.97
CA ASN A 4 24.38 -21.39 24.14
C ASN A 4 22.97 -21.76 23.67
N LYS A 5 22.66 -23.06 23.61
CA LYS A 5 21.29 -23.56 23.47
C LYS A 5 20.54 -23.14 24.73
N ILE A 6 19.80 -22.03 24.65
CA ILE A 6 18.84 -21.63 25.67
C ILE A 6 17.94 -22.85 25.91
N LYS A 7 18.01 -23.44 27.11
CA LYS A 7 17.11 -24.53 27.49
C LYS A 7 15.71 -23.93 27.54
N MET A 8 14.92 -24.20 26.50
CA MET A 8 13.55 -23.72 26.43
C MET A 8 12.76 -24.36 27.56
N ASP A 9 12.15 -23.51 28.38
CA ASP A 9 11.23 -23.93 29.43
C ASP A 9 10.10 -24.77 28.82
N PRO A 10 9.62 -25.85 29.49
CA PRO A 10 8.54 -26.69 28.97
C PRO A 10 7.29 -25.89 28.57
N SER A 11 6.95 -24.83 29.31
CA SER A 11 5.83 -23.94 28.96
C SER A 11 6.05 -23.24 27.61
N THR A 12 7.27 -22.77 27.35
CA THR A 12 7.63 -22.09 26.10
C THR A 12 7.56 -23.05 24.92
N LYS A 13 7.95 -24.32 25.11
CA LYS A 13 7.83 -25.35 24.05
C LYS A 13 6.37 -25.62 23.69
N VAL A 14 5.50 -25.76 24.70
CA VAL A 14 4.06 -26.01 24.49
C VAL A 14 3.42 -24.82 23.77
N ILE A 15 3.64 -23.59 24.25
CA ILE A 15 3.13 -22.37 23.60
C ILE A 15 3.60 -22.29 22.15
N ARG A 16 4.88 -22.57 21.89
CA ARG A 16 5.43 -22.52 20.53
C ARG A 16 4.79 -23.55 19.60
N ILE A 17 4.55 -24.77 20.07
CA ILE A 17 3.86 -25.81 19.28
C ILE A 17 2.44 -25.38 18.95
N ILE A 18 1.70 -24.88 19.94
CA ILE A 18 0.32 -24.39 19.76
C ILE A 18 0.29 -23.22 18.76
N SER A 19 1.16 -22.23 18.94
CA SER A 19 1.26 -21.08 18.03
C SER A 19 1.59 -21.51 16.61
N TYR A 20 2.54 -22.44 16.40
CA TYR A 20 2.84 -22.95 15.06
C TYR A 20 1.66 -23.72 14.48
N ALA A 21 0.96 -24.54 15.25
CA ALA A 21 -0.20 -25.27 14.79
C ALA A 21 -1.32 -24.31 14.31
N ILE A 22 -1.63 -23.29 15.12
CA ILE A 22 -2.65 -22.27 14.79
C ILE A 22 -2.25 -21.45 13.56
N VAL A 23 -1.00 -20.94 13.53
CA VAL A 23 -0.51 -20.15 12.38
C VAL A 23 -0.48 -20.99 11.11
N THR A 24 -0.09 -22.26 11.18
CA THR A 24 -0.08 -23.17 10.02
C THR A 24 -1.50 -23.42 9.51
N LEU A 25 -2.44 -23.72 10.42
CA LEU A 25 -3.85 -23.92 10.06
C LEU A 25 -4.43 -22.68 9.40
N TRP A 26 -4.18 -21.49 9.96
CA TRP A 26 -4.65 -20.23 9.39
C TRP A 26 -4.03 -19.94 8.02
N SER A 27 -2.74 -20.24 7.87
CA SER A 27 -2.04 -20.10 6.59
C SER A 27 -2.65 -20.99 5.51
N ILE A 28 -3.02 -22.23 5.85
CA ILE A 28 -3.71 -23.15 4.92
C ILE A 28 -5.07 -22.58 4.49
N ILE A 29 -5.85 -22.02 5.42
CA ILE A 29 -7.13 -21.37 5.12
C ILE A 29 -6.95 -20.18 4.17
N CYS A 30 -5.90 -19.37 4.37
CA CYS A 30 -5.58 -18.25 3.48
C CYS A 30 -5.14 -18.69 2.09
N ILE A 31 -4.46 -19.84 1.96
CA ILE A 31 -3.99 -20.39 0.67
C ILE A 31 -5.14 -21.06 -0.09
N PHE A 32 -6.13 -21.62 0.62
CA PHE A 32 -7.27 -22.33 0.04
C PHE A 32 -7.98 -21.61 -1.13
N PRO A 33 -8.37 -20.32 -1.04
CA PRO A 33 -9.00 -19.63 -2.17
C PRO A 33 -8.08 -19.53 -3.40
N PHE A 34 -6.78 -19.36 -3.22
CA PHE A 34 -5.83 -19.30 -4.35
C PHE A 34 -5.72 -20.65 -5.07
N VAL A 35 -5.73 -21.75 -4.32
CA VAL A 35 -5.76 -23.10 -4.90
C VAL A 35 -7.03 -23.29 -5.73
N LEU A 36 -8.19 -22.83 -5.23
CA LEU A 36 -9.43 -22.87 -5.99
C LEU A 36 -9.38 -22.03 -7.26
N VAL A 37 -8.80 -20.83 -7.23
CA VAL A 37 -8.65 -20.00 -8.44
C VAL A 37 -7.76 -20.69 -9.48
N ILE A 38 -6.64 -21.28 -9.06
CA ILE A 38 -5.73 -22.02 -9.96
C ILE A 38 -6.41 -23.28 -10.52
N SER A 39 -7.10 -24.04 -9.68
CA SER A 39 -7.86 -25.21 -10.11
C SER A 39 -8.95 -24.84 -11.12
N ALA A 40 -9.68 -23.75 -10.86
CA ALA A 40 -10.71 -23.24 -11.75
C ALA A 40 -10.15 -22.76 -13.09
N SER A 41 -8.97 -22.13 -13.11
CA SER A 41 -8.37 -21.63 -14.35
C SER A 41 -7.92 -22.74 -15.31
N PHE A 42 -7.71 -23.96 -14.81
CA PHE A 42 -7.45 -25.15 -15.61
C PHE A 42 -8.66 -26.09 -15.76
N SER A 43 -9.84 -25.71 -15.30
CA SER A 43 -11.05 -26.54 -15.37
C SER A 43 -11.96 -26.12 -16.52
N THR A 44 -12.71 -27.07 -17.09
CA THR A 44 -13.66 -26.76 -18.17
C THR A 44 -14.89 -26.04 -17.62
N GLU A 45 -15.28 -24.94 -18.26
CA GLU A 45 -16.42 -24.09 -17.86
C GLU A 45 -17.71 -24.89 -17.64
N SER A 46 -18.04 -25.82 -18.56
CA SER A 46 -19.25 -26.64 -18.46
C SER A 46 -19.31 -27.51 -17.20
N ILE A 47 -18.15 -27.95 -16.68
CA ILE A 47 -18.06 -28.72 -15.43
C ILE A 47 -18.17 -27.79 -14.23
N ILE A 48 -17.48 -26.63 -14.27
CA ILE A 48 -17.57 -25.61 -13.23
C ILE A 48 -19.02 -25.15 -13.03
N SER A 49 -19.76 -24.89 -14.11
CA SER A 49 -21.15 -24.41 -14.03
C SER A 49 -22.13 -25.46 -13.48
N ARG A 50 -21.82 -26.75 -13.61
CA ARG A 50 -22.69 -27.86 -13.15
C ARG A 50 -22.34 -28.34 -11.75
N GLU A 51 -21.05 -28.50 -11.47
CA GLU A 51 -20.56 -29.16 -10.25
C GLU A 51 -19.88 -28.20 -9.26
N GLY A 52 -19.69 -26.93 -9.65
CA GLY A 52 -18.99 -25.93 -8.87
C GLY A 52 -17.47 -26.08 -8.89
N PHE A 53 -16.80 -25.24 -8.10
CA PHE A 53 -15.34 -25.21 -7.98
C PHE A 53 -14.83 -26.39 -7.14
N GLY A 54 -13.78 -27.05 -7.64
CA GLY A 54 -13.10 -28.14 -6.93
C GLY A 54 -11.66 -27.76 -6.57
N LEU A 55 -11.08 -28.50 -5.61
CA LEU A 55 -9.66 -28.34 -5.24
C LEU A 55 -8.70 -28.78 -6.33
N LEU A 56 -9.10 -29.75 -7.14
CA LEU A 56 -8.35 -30.23 -8.28
C LEU A 56 -9.08 -29.87 -9.58
N PRO A 57 -8.33 -29.58 -10.65
CA PRO A 57 -8.93 -29.18 -11.90
C PRO A 57 -9.79 -30.32 -12.47
N LYS A 58 -11.02 -30.01 -12.85
CA LYS A 58 -11.94 -30.97 -13.46
C LYS A 58 -12.06 -30.70 -14.96
N GLY A 59 -11.86 -31.73 -15.77
CA GLY A 59 -11.79 -31.60 -17.23
C GLY A 59 -10.69 -30.61 -17.62
N PHE A 60 -9.44 -31.03 -17.43
CA PHE A 60 -8.27 -30.18 -17.62
C PHE A 60 -8.30 -29.50 -19.01
N THR A 61 -8.20 -28.17 -19.02
CA THR A 61 -8.18 -27.36 -20.24
C THR A 61 -7.36 -26.09 -20.03
N VAL A 62 -6.86 -25.52 -21.12
CA VAL A 62 -6.16 -24.22 -21.14
C VAL A 62 -6.96 -23.15 -21.90
N SER A 63 -8.21 -23.45 -22.27
CA SER A 63 -9.06 -22.56 -23.08
C SER A 63 -9.25 -21.17 -22.47
N ALA A 64 -9.29 -21.05 -21.14
CA ALA A 64 -9.35 -19.76 -20.45
C ALA A 64 -8.13 -18.88 -20.77
N TYR A 65 -6.93 -19.48 -20.80
CA TYR A 65 -5.71 -18.78 -21.16
C TYR A 65 -5.67 -18.43 -22.65
N GLU A 66 -6.10 -19.33 -23.54
CA GLU A 66 -6.22 -19.03 -24.98
C GLU A 66 -7.15 -17.84 -25.23
N TRP A 67 -8.27 -17.76 -24.49
CA TRP A 67 -9.20 -16.64 -24.56
C TRP A 67 -8.57 -15.32 -24.11
N VAL A 68 -7.82 -15.35 -23.01
CA VAL A 68 -7.05 -14.20 -22.50
C VAL A 68 -6.06 -13.76 -23.58
N PHE A 69 -5.24 -14.67 -24.11
CA PHE A 69 -4.22 -14.34 -25.11
C PHE A 69 -4.75 -14.06 -26.52
N ARG A 70 -6.07 -14.12 -26.75
CA ARG A 70 -6.68 -13.76 -28.04
C ARG A 70 -6.52 -12.27 -28.38
N TYR A 71 -6.46 -11.39 -27.36
CA TYR A 71 -6.27 -9.95 -27.53
C TYR A 71 -5.06 -9.46 -26.70
N PRO A 72 -3.83 -9.84 -27.09
CA PRO A 72 -2.65 -9.60 -26.27
C PRO A 72 -2.36 -8.11 -26.07
N GLU A 73 -2.67 -7.27 -27.07
CA GLU A 73 -2.47 -5.82 -26.97
C GLU A 73 -3.30 -5.17 -25.86
N GLN A 74 -4.56 -5.59 -25.68
CA GLN A 74 -5.43 -5.06 -24.63
C GLN A 74 -4.92 -5.42 -23.24
N ILE A 75 -4.41 -6.65 -23.07
CA ILE A 75 -3.85 -7.13 -21.81
C ILE A 75 -2.54 -6.42 -21.49
N LEU A 76 -1.62 -6.39 -22.44
CA LEU A 76 -0.33 -5.74 -22.27
C LEU A 76 -0.51 -4.24 -22.00
N GLY A 77 -1.40 -3.57 -22.73
CA GLY A 77 -1.76 -2.17 -22.49
C GLY A 77 -2.34 -1.95 -21.09
N SER A 78 -3.26 -2.81 -20.65
CA SER A 78 -3.84 -2.72 -19.30
C SER A 78 -2.79 -2.92 -18.21
N TYR A 79 -1.92 -3.93 -18.33
CA TYR A 79 -0.82 -4.15 -17.40
C TYR A 79 0.17 -2.99 -17.40
N ALA A 80 0.53 -2.46 -18.57
CA ALA A 80 1.42 -1.32 -18.68
C ALA A 80 0.86 -0.10 -17.94
N VAL A 81 -0.42 0.22 -18.17
CA VAL A 81 -1.10 1.32 -17.46
C VAL A 81 -1.12 1.06 -15.96
N THR A 82 -1.50 -0.15 -15.51
CA THR A 82 -1.52 -0.47 -14.07
C THR A 82 -0.14 -0.34 -13.43
N ILE A 83 0.90 -0.89 -14.05
CA ILE A 83 2.28 -0.83 -13.55
C ILE A 83 2.77 0.61 -13.49
N ILE A 84 2.58 1.39 -14.56
CA ILE A 84 3.01 2.79 -14.61
C ILE A 84 2.28 3.59 -13.54
N MET A 85 0.96 3.45 -13.44
CA MET A 85 0.15 4.16 -12.46
C MET A 85 0.53 3.80 -11.03
N THR A 86 0.77 2.52 -10.73
CA THR A 86 1.20 2.07 -9.41
C THR A 86 2.60 2.57 -9.08
N VAL A 87 3.59 2.35 -9.95
CA VAL A 87 4.98 2.75 -9.68
C VAL A 87 5.10 4.26 -9.55
N CYS A 88 4.59 5.03 -10.53
CA CYS A 88 4.66 6.48 -10.48
C CYS A 88 3.81 7.04 -9.34
N GLY A 89 2.62 6.48 -9.11
CA GLY A 89 1.70 6.93 -8.06
C GLY A 89 2.27 6.69 -6.67
N THR A 90 2.88 5.53 -6.43
CA THR A 90 3.56 5.22 -5.18
C THR A 90 4.79 6.09 -4.96
N VAL A 91 5.68 6.23 -5.96
CA VAL A 91 6.90 7.04 -5.82
C VAL A 91 6.57 8.51 -5.55
N VAL A 92 5.71 9.11 -6.37
CA VAL A 92 5.34 10.53 -6.25
C VAL A 92 4.47 10.74 -5.01
N GLY A 93 3.50 9.87 -4.77
CA GLY A 93 2.60 9.95 -3.62
C GLY A 93 3.34 9.84 -2.29
N LEU A 94 4.20 8.84 -2.12
CA LEU A 94 5.01 8.69 -0.90
C LEU A 94 5.94 9.88 -0.68
N PHE A 95 6.56 10.41 -1.74
CA PHE A 95 7.40 11.60 -1.64
C PHE A 95 6.62 12.81 -1.12
N ILE A 96 5.44 13.09 -1.68
CA ILE A 96 4.56 14.19 -1.25
C ILE A 96 4.05 13.97 0.17
N ILE A 97 3.64 12.74 0.51
CA ILE A 97 3.14 12.37 1.83
C ILE A 97 4.24 12.53 2.89
N ALA A 98 5.46 12.07 2.60
CA ALA A 98 6.63 12.22 3.45
C ALA A 98 6.98 13.68 3.73
N MET A 99 7.03 14.49 2.67
CA MET A 99 7.31 15.91 2.76
C MET A 99 6.24 16.65 3.58
N THR A 100 4.96 16.30 3.36
CA THR A 100 3.83 16.87 4.10
C THR A 100 3.86 16.46 5.57
N GLY A 101 4.11 15.18 5.86
CA GLY A 101 4.24 14.68 7.22
C GLY A 101 5.37 15.37 7.99
N TYR A 102 6.52 15.57 7.34
CA TYR A 102 7.64 16.35 7.89
C TYR A 102 7.25 17.81 8.17
N ALA A 103 6.68 18.51 7.19
CA ALA A 103 6.28 19.91 7.33
C ALA A 103 5.27 20.12 8.49
N LEU A 104 4.34 19.18 8.68
CA LEU A 104 3.33 19.26 9.74
C LEU A 104 3.84 18.83 11.12
N GLN A 105 4.94 18.09 11.19
CA GLN A 105 5.58 17.72 12.47
C GLN A 105 6.33 18.90 13.08
N ARG A 106 6.98 19.72 12.23
CA ARG A 106 7.86 20.83 12.60
C ARG A 106 7.20 21.82 13.55
N LYS A 107 7.85 22.14 14.67
CA LYS A 107 7.32 23.07 15.69
C LYS A 107 7.31 24.52 15.25
N ASP A 108 8.21 24.87 14.36
CA ASP A 108 8.40 26.20 13.78
C ASP A 108 7.43 26.52 12.63
N PHE A 109 6.61 25.55 12.18
CA PHE A 109 5.60 25.80 11.16
C PHE A 109 4.29 26.30 11.82
N PRO A 110 3.91 27.59 11.67
CA PRO A 110 2.83 28.20 12.45
C PRO A 110 1.46 27.58 12.20
N LEU A 111 1.16 27.17 10.96
CA LEU A 111 -0.13 26.62 10.57
C LEU A 111 -0.24 25.09 10.72
N ARG A 112 0.77 24.44 11.30
CA ARG A 112 0.84 22.96 11.37
C ARG A 112 -0.40 22.33 11.97
N ASN A 113 -0.99 22.92 13.01
CA ASN A 113 -2.14 22.34 13.72
C ASN A 113 -3.43 22.50 12.92
N ILE A 114 -3.65 23.68 12.33
CA ILE A 114 -4.83 23.97 11.52
C ILE A 114 -4.84 23.09 10.26
N ILE A 115 -3.73 23.04 9.52
CA ILE A 115 -3.62 22.21 8.31
C ILE A 115 -3.75 20.72 8.66
N SER A 116 -3.13 20.28 9.76
CA SER A 116 -3.27 18.89 10.21
C SER A 116 -4.73 18.55 10.55
N PHE A 117 -5.46 19.48 11.18
CA PHE A 117 -6.86 19.29 11.48
C PHE A 117 -7.71 19.17 10.20
N PHE A 118 -7.50 20.05 9.21
CA PHE A 118 -8.22 19.94 7.93
C PHE A 118 -7.95 18.62 7.21
N ILE A 119 -6.68 18.18 7.15
CA ILE A 119 -6.35 16.90 6.54
C ILE A 119 -7.02 15.75 7.31
N TYR A 120 -6.91 15.74 8.64
CA TYR A 120 -7.55 14.71 9.46
C TYR A 120 -9.08 14.72 9.33
N PHE A 121 -9.72 15.88 9.22
CA PHE A 121 -11.16 15.98 9.03
C PHE A 121 -11.63 15.24 7.77
N THR A 122 -10.85 15.25 6.69
CA THR A 122 -11.18 14.51 5.46
C THR A 122 -11.11 12.98 5.60
N THR A 123 -10.49 12.44 6.66
CA THR A 123 -10.62 10.99 6.94
C THR A 123 -11.97 10.65 7.55
N LEU A 124 -12.61 11.63 8.22
CA LEU A 124 -13.92 11.45 8.88
C LEU A 124 -15.07 11.75 7.93
N PHE A 125 -14.88 12.70 7.02
CA PHE A 125 -15.89 13.16 6.08
C PHE A 125 -15.40 13.09 4.64
N SER A 126 -16.20 12.47 3.78
CA SER A 126 -15.99 12.44 2.33
C SER A 126 -17.24 12.97 1.62
N ALA A 127 -17.05 13.75 0.55
CA ALA A 127 -18.13 14.23 -0.29
C ALA A 127 -18.82 13.08 -1.08
N GLY A 128 -18.20 11.90 -1.15
CA GLY A 128 -18.73 10.75 -1.85
C GLY A 128 -18.53 10.82 -3.38
N MET A 129 -19.06 9.82 -4.08
CA MET A 129 -18.76 9.60 -5.49
C MET A 129 -19.34 10.66 -6.42
N VAL A 130 -20.57 11.11 -6.18
CA VAL A 130 -21.25 12.06 -7.08
C VAL A 130 -20.56 13.43 -7.10
N PRO A 131 -20.31 14.11 -5.96
CA PRO A 131 -19.53 15.35 -5.95
C PRO A 131 -18.12 15.16 -6.49
N THR A 132 -17.51 13.98 -6.23
CA THR A 132 -16.17 13.68 -6.76
C THR A 132 -16.14 13.67 -8.28
N TYR A 133 -17.11 13.00 -8.90
CA TYR A 133 -17.25 12.96 -10.34
C TYR A 133 -17.52 14.35 -10.95
N LEU A 134 -18.30 15.19 -10.27
CA LEU A 134 -18.63 16.54 -10.75
C LEU A 134 -17.39 17.43 -10.82
N TRP A 135 -16.53 17.47 -9.79
CA TRP A 135 -15.33 18.33 -9.85
C TRP A 135 -14.29 17.79 -10.85
N VAL A 136 -14.13 16.47 -10.95
CA VAL A 136 -13.25 15.84 -11.96
C VAL A 136 -13.69 16.21 -13.38
N SER A 137 -15.01 16.25 -13.60
CA SER A 137 -15.57 16.75 -14.85
C SER A 137 -15.25 18.20 -15.11
N GLN A 138 -15.44 19.06 -14.11
CA GLN A 138 -15.23 20.50 -14.27
C GLN A 138 -13.77 20.81 -14.58
N LEU A 139 -12.84 19.99 -14.09
CA LEU A 139 -11.42 20.05 -14.44
C LEU A 139 -11.09 19.43 -15.81
N GLY A 140 -12.07 18.91 -16.55
CA GLY A 140 -11.85 18.31 -17.88
C GLY A 140 -11.09 16.97 -17.85
N LEU A 141 -11.01 16.29 -16.70
CA LEU A 141 -10.22 15.07 -16.54
C LEU A 141 -11.02 13.78 -16.82
N ARG A 142 -12.26 13.90 -17.32
CA ARG A 142 -13.12 12.75 -17.66
C ARG A 142 -12.44 11.84 -18.68
N GLY A 143 -12.43 10.54 -18.39
CA GLY A 143 -11.84 9.53 -19.28
C GLY A 143 -10.32 9.52 -19.32
N SER A 144 -9.64 10.34 -18.50
CA SER A 144 -8.18 10.39 -18.42
C SER A 144 -7.65 9.62 -17.21
N TYR A 145 -6.53 8.91 -17.37
CA TYR A 145 -5.80 8.29 -16.26
C TYR A 145 -5.36 9.30 -15.22
N LEU A 146 -5.19 10.57 -15.60
CA LEU A 146 -4.79 11.64 -14.69
C LEU A 146 -5.84 11.90 -13.60
N ALA A 147 -7.14 11.65 -13.88
CA ALA A 147 -8.20 11.73 -12.87
C ALA A 147 -7.97 10.72 -11.74
N VAL A 148 -7.58 9.49 -12.09
CA VAL A 148 -7.31 8.42 -11.12
C VAL A 148 -5.98 8.69 -10.41
N PHE A 149 -4.95 9.09 -11.17
CA PHE A 149 -3.61 9.32 -10.64
C PHE A 149 -3.61 10.37 -9.53
N LEU A 150 -4.16 11.56 -9.80
CA LEU A 150 -4.14 12.67 -8.85
C LEU A 150 -4.91 12.37 -7.56
N GLN A 151 -6.04 11.67 -7.65
CA GLN A 151 -6.85 11.32 -6.47
C GLN A 151 -6.14 10.33 -5.55
N LEU A 152 -5.33 9.44 -6.11
CA LEU A 152 -4.63 8.40 -5.35
C LEU A 152 -3.27 8.87 -4.79
N LEU A 153 -2.76 10.05 -5.21
CA LEU A 153 -1.45 10.56 -4.76
C LEU A 153 -1.38 10.84 -3.26
N MET A 154 -2.48 11.28 -2.66
CA MET A 154 -2.50 11.72 -1.26
C MET A 154 -3.60 10.99 -0.49
N SER A 155 -3.18 10.22 0.51
CA SER A 155 -4.10 9.65 1.49
C SER A 155 -3.98 10.45 2.80
N PRO A 156 -5.08 11.07 3.27
CA PRO A 156 -5.06 11.83 4.53
C PRO A 156 -4.61 10.98 5.73
N TRP A 157 -5.00 9.71 5.77
CA TRP A 157 -4.53 8.76 6.78
C TRP A 157 -3.02 8.54 6.72
N LEU A 158 -2.46 8.32 5.53
CA LEU A 158 -1.01 8.13 5.37
C LEU A 158 -0.22 9.40 5.75
N ILE A 159 -0.74 10.60 5.49
CA ILE A 159 -0.12 11.85 5.93
C ILE A 159 -0.09 11.93 7.45
N VAL A 160 -1.17 11.57 8.13
CA VAL A 160 -1.23 11.57 9.60
C VAL A 160 -0.28 10.54 10.19
N LEU A 161 -0.25 9.32 9.61
CA LEU A 161 0.70 8.28 9.98
C LEU A 161 2.15 8.77 9.83
N MET A 162 2.48 9.35 8.68
CA MET A 162 3.81 9.84 8.37
C MET A 162 4.22 11.01 9.26
N LYS A 163 3.31 11.95 9.57
CA LYS A 163 3.54 13.01 10.56
C LYS A 163 3.88 12.42 11.93
N ASN A 164 3.16 11.39 12.36
CA ASN A 164 3.42 10.75 13.65
C ASN A 164 4.74 9.98 13.66
N PHE A 165 5.08 9.31 12.56
CA PHE A 165 6.38 8.67 12.42
C PHE A 165 7.52 9.70 12.43
N ALA A 166 7.39 10.81 11.69
CA ALA A 166 8.37 11.89 11.67
C ALA A 166 8.56 12.55 13.04
N LYS A 167 7.60 12.46 13.98
CA LYS A 167 7.80 12.93 15.36
C LYS A 167 8.83 12.11 16.14
N SER A 168 9.07 10.86 15.75
CA SER A 168 10.12 10.03 16.36
C SER A 168 11.52 10.51 16.01
N VAL A 169 11.66 11.30 14.94
CA VAL A 169 12.91 11.95 14.56
C VAL A 169 13.15 13.15 15.49
N PRO A 170 14.30 13.23 16.19
CA PRO A 170 14.64 14.35 17.05
C PRO A 170 14.65 15.69 16.28
N TYR A 171 14.08 16.75 16.86
CA TYR A 171 13.99 18.07 16.22
C TYR A 171 15.38 18.71 16.03
N GLU A 172 16.33 18.32 16.87
CA GLU A 172 17.73 18.73 16.87
C GLU A 172 18.42 18.41 15.53
N ILE A 173 17.97 17.38 14.80
CA ILE A 173 18.48 17.09 13.44
C ILE A 173 18.07 18.18 12.44
N THR A 174 16.87 18.74 12.59
CA THR A 174 16.42 19.86 11.76
C THR A 174 17.12 21.15 12.15
N GLU A 175 17.34 21.39 13.44
CA GLU A 175 18.06 22.59 13.92
C GLU A 175 19.53 22.60 13.52
N SER A 176 20.24 21.47 13.66
CA SER A 176 21.64 21.35 13.22
C SER A 176 21.78 21.68 11.73
N GLY A 177 20.91 21.13 10.88
CA GLY A 177 20.90 21.47 9.45
C GLY A 177 20.68 22.96 9.18
N LYS A 178 19.83 23.63 9.96
CA LYS A 178 19.62 25.08 9.84
C LYS A 178 20.81 25.91 10.31
N ILE A 179 21.47 25.48 11.39
CA ILE A 179 22.70 26.11 11.90
C ILE A 179 23.81 26.03 10.84
N ASP A 180 23.90 24.91 10.12
CA ASP A 180 24.80 24.71 8.99
C ASP A 180 24.37 25.44 7.70
N GLY A 181 23.29 26.25 7.76
CA GLY A 181 22.78 27.05 6.65
C GLY A 181 22.04 26.25 5.57
N ALA A 182 21.68 24.99 5.82
CA ALA A 182 20.91 24.20 4.87
C ALA A 182 19.44 24.68 4.80
N GLY A 183 18.92 24.87 3.59
CA GLY A 183 17.51 25.16 3.38
C GLY A 183 16.58 23.97 3.70
N ASP A 184 15.32 24.25 4.00
CA ASP A 184 14.34 23.26 4.45
C ASP A 184 14.20 22.04 3.54
N PHE A 185 14.22 22.23 2.22
CA PHE A 185 14.13 21.13 1.26
C PHE A 185 15.38 20.24 1.26
N ARG A 186 16.57 20.84 1.44
CA ARG A 186 17.83 20.10 1.56
C ARG A 186 17.87 19.30 2.86
N ILE A 187 17.41 19.90 3.97
CA ILE A 187 17.24 19.21 5.26
C ILE A 187 16.30 18.01 5.08
N PHE A 188 15.15 18.22 4.44
CA PHE A 188 14.20 17.14 4.17
C PHE A 188 14.84 15.99 3.38
N ILE A 189 15.42 16.25 2.21
CA ILE A 189 15.96 15.20 1.34
C ILE A 189 17.18 14.51 1.97
N SER A 190 18.10 15.27 2.55
CA SER A 190 19.41 14.75 2.94
C SER A 190 19.43 14.15 4.34
N LEU A 191 18.59 14.65 5.25
CA LEU A 191 18.59 14.25 6.65
C LEU A 191 17.31 13.50 7.01
N ILE A 192 16.15 14.10 6.77
CA ILE A 192 14.87 13.57 7.28
C ILE A 192 14.40 12.36 6.49
N PHE A 193 14.32 12.46 5.16
CA PHE A 193 13.78 11.42 4.28
C PHE A 193 14.50 10.06 4.45
N PRO A 194 15.83 9.98 4.58
CA PRO A 194 16.53 8.72 4.89
C PRO A 194 16.17 8.11 6.25
N MET A 195 15.81 8.93 7.25
CA MET A 195 15.36 8.45 8.56
C MET A 195 13.90 7.98 8.54
N LEU A 196 13.12 8.41 7.55
CA LEU A 196 11.74 7.96 7.37
C LEU A 196 11.61 6.59 6.67
N LYS A 197 12.72 5.96 6.25
CA LYS A 197 12.73 4.68 5.51
C LYS A 197 11.83 3.57 6.08
N PRO A 198 11.75 3.32 7.41
CA PRO A 198 10.88 2.26 7.92
C PRO A 198 9.37 2.53 7.72
N ALA A 199 8.99 3.79 7.46
CA ALA A 199 7.62 4.21 7.19
C ALA A 199 7.33 4.46 5.71
N LEU A 200 8.34 4.38 4.83
CA LEU A 200 8.24 4.57 3.38
C LEU A 200 8.08 3.23 2.65
#